data_AF-A0A955MQH8-F1
#
_entry.id   AF-A0A955MQH8-F1
#
_cell.length_a   1.000
_cell.length_b   1.000
_cell.length_c   1.000
_cell.angle_alpha   90.00
_cell.angle_beta   90.00
_cell.angle_gamma   90.00
#
_symmetry.space_group_name_H-M   'P 1'
#
loop_
_entity.id
_entity.type
_entity.pdbx_description
1 polymer ?
#
loop_
_entity_poly.entity_id
_entity_poly.type
_entity_poly.pdbx_seq_one_letter_code
_entity_poly.pdbx_strand_id
1 'polypeptide(L)'
;MSNESLQKEAAALLSKALGVEVDWVLSTLEIPTDRKMGDLALPCFKLAKEKRMAPAQIAKEAAEALPAQMPLGVERIEAVGPYLNVFIDPEYQARRLLGEILEKGELFGPSDIGEGKKVVLDFSSPNIAKPFGVGHLRSTVIGHSVANILSFLGYDCIRVNHLGDWGTQFGFVWAGCELWGRPQESSVEALVELYRRSTALKEAQEKQTLSAGEEKLPDVNEMARAYFVDLEN
;
A
#
# COMPACT_ATOMS: atom_id res chain seq x y z
N MET A 1 24.29 -4.89 -2.32
CA MET A 1 24.68 -3.66 -1.60
C MET A 1 23.78 -2.55 -2.11
N SER A 2 22.71 -2.24 -1.36
CA SER A 2 21.66 -1.25 -1.63
C SER A 2 22.20 0.19 -1.61
N ASN A 3 21.37 1.19 -1.91
CA ASN A 3 21.70 2.61 -1.73
C ASN A 3 22.16 2.92 -0.28
N GLU A 4 21.68 2.15 0.69
CA GLU A 4 22.14 2.19 2.09
C GLU A 4 23.62 1.84 2.23
N SER A 5 24.19 1.04 1.33
CA SER A 5 25.61 0.67 1.38
C SER A 5 26.50 1.87 1.09
N LEU A 6 26.14 2.68 0.09
CA LEU A 6 26.88 3.91 -0.22
C LEU A 6 26.70 4.96 0.87
N GLN A 7 25.50 5.06 1.43
CA GLN A 7 25.25 5.89 2.61
C GLN A 7 26.10 5.46 3.80
N LYS A 8 26.24 4.15 4.07
CA LYS A 8 27.09 3.62 5.15
C LYS A 8 28.57 3.92 4.91
N GLU A 9 29.05 3.78 3.68
CA GLU A 9 30.44 4.11 3.33
C GLU A 9 30.72 5.62 3.51
N ALA A 10 29.83 6.49 3.01
CA ALA A 10 29.93 7.93 3.22
C ALA A 10 29.86 8.29 4.71
N ALA A 11 28.96 7.65 5.47
CA ALA A 11 28.84 7.89 6.91
C ALA A 11 30.10 7.47 7.68
N ALA A 12 30.76 6.37 7.30
CA ALA A 12 32.01 5.93 7.90
C ALA A 12 33.16 6.93 7.66
N LEU A 13 33.24 7.53 6.47
CA LEU A 13 34.21 8.60 6.19
C LEU A 13 33.97 9.83 7.08
N LEU A 14 32.73 10.30 7.10
CA LEU A 14 32.33 11.49 7.85
C LEU A 14 32.52 11.28 9.36
N SER A 15 32.18 10.09 9.86
CA SER A 15 32.42 9.65 11.24
C SER A 15 33.90 9.77 11.61
N LYS A 16 34.80 9.25 10.77
CA LYS A 16 36.24 9.33 10.99
C LYS A 16 36.76 10.76 10.95
N ALA A 17 36.27 11.58 10.01
CA ALA A 17 36.67 12.98 9.87
C ALA A 17 36.21 13.86 11.05
N LEU A 18 35.02 13.60 11.59
CA LEU A 18 34.43 14.37 12.68
C LEU A 18 34.78 13.81 14.07
N GLY A 19 35.23 12.56 14.15
CA GLY A 19 35.47 11.85 15.40
C GLY A 19 34.17 11.60 16.17
N VAL A 20 33.15 11.10 15.48
CA VAL A 20 31.81 10.79 16.03
C VAL A 20 31.39 9.39 15.60
N GLU A 21 30.39 8.81 16.26
CA GLU A 21 29.88 7.47 15.92
C GLU A 21 29.21 7.43 14.53
N VAL A 22 29.37 6.32 13.79
CA VAL A 22 28.77 6.13 12.46
C VAL A 22 27.24 6.20 12.52
N ASP A 23 26.63 5.61 13.54
CA ASP A 23 25.18 5.62 13.73
C ASP A 23 24.63 7.03 13.93
N TRP A 24 25.39 7.90 14.61
CA TRP A 24 25.03 9.30 14.77
C TRP A 24 25.01 10.02 13.41
N VAL A 25 26.01 9.77 12.56
CA VAL A 25 26.07 10.33 11.21
C VAL A 25 24.87 9.84 10.38
N LEU A 26 24.61 8.53 10.37
CA LEU A 26 23.49 7.93 9.64
C LEU A 26 22.14 8.53 10.06
N SER A 27 21.94 8.77 11.36
CA SER A 27 20.71 9.39 11.88
C SER A 27 20.57 10.90 11.60
N THR A 28 21.66 11.56 11.22
CA THR A 28 21.72 13.02 10.98
C THR A 28 21.87 13.37 9.51
N LEU A 29 22.24 12.42 8.65
CA LEU A 29 22.28 12.63 7.20
C LEU A 29 20.90 12.97 6.65
N GLU A 30 20.87 13.97 5.77
CA GLU A 30 19.67 14.46 5.10
C GLU A 30 19.82 14.30 3.59
N ILE A 31 18.70 14.22 2.88
CA ILE A 31 18.67 14.28 1.41
C ILE A 31 18.34 15.73 1.02
N PRO A 32 19.27 16.47 0.38
CA PRO A 32 19.02 17.84 -0.03
C PRO A 32 17.86 17.96 -1.03
N THR A 33 17.12 19.06 -0.96
CA THR A 33 16.07 19.36 -1.95
C THR A 33 16.63 19.84 -3.30
N ASP A 34 17.79 20.50 -3.29
CA ASP A 34 18.53 20.89 -4.50
C ASP A 34 19.72 19.94 -4.70
N ARG A 35 19.75 19.24 -5.84
CA ARG A 35 20.83 18.32 -6.21
C ARG A 35 22.21 18.98 -6.34
N LYS A 36 22.26 20.30 -6.51
CA LYS A 36 23.53 21.04 -6.47
C LYS A 36 24.21 20.99 -5.09
N MET A 37 23.44 20.68 -4.04
CA MET A 37 23.93 20.53 -2.67
C MET A 37 24.31 19.08 -2.34
N GLY A 38 24.46 18.21 -3.35
CA GLY A 38 24.84 16.82 -3.17
C GLY A 38 23.66 15.85 -3.09
N ASP A 39 23.99 14.57 -3.03
CA ASP A 39 23.04 13.48 -2.87
C ASP A 39 22.69 13.24 -1.40
N LEU A 40 23.63 13.56 -0.50
CA LEU A 40 23.46 13.55 0.95
C LEU A 40 24.09 14.81 1.55
N ALA A 41 23.56 15.31 2.65
CA ALA A 41 24.16 16.40 3.41
C ALA A 41 24.18 16.09 4.90
N LEU A 42 25.30 16.41 5.57
CA LEU A 42 25.43 16.30 7.01
C LEU A 42 25.45 17.70 7.65
N PRO A 43 24.37 18.11 8.36
CA PRO A 43 24.37 19.35 9.12
C PRO A 43 25.28 19.27 10.36
N CYS A 44 26.27 20.15 10.44
CA CYS A 44 27.23 20.18 11.55
C CYS A 44 26.74 20.97 12.78
N PHE A 45 25.50 21.47 12.80
CA PHE A 45 24.98 22.31 13.88
C PHE A 45 25.00 21.63 15.25
N LYS A 46 24.64 20.35 15.30
CA LYS A 46 24.59 19.56 16.54
C LYS A 46 25.97 19.41 17.19
N LEU A 47 27.05 19.49 16.41
CA LEU A 47 28.43 19.35 16.88
C LEU A 47 29.00 20.65 17.46
N ALA A 48 28.36 21.79 17.21
CA ALA A 48 28.88 23.10 17.63
C ALA A 48 29.07 23.21 19.14
N LYS A 49 28.12 22.67 19.92
CA LYS A 49 28.17 22.71 21.39
C LYS A 49 29.29 21.81 21.94
N GLU A 50 29.46 20.63 21.36
CA GLU A 50 30.44 19.63 21.80
C GLU A 50 31.86 20.05 21.44
N LYS A 51 32.08 20.46 20.19
CA LYS A 51 33.39 20.89 19.68
C LYS A 51 33.74 22.33 20.08
N ARG A 52 32.77 23.10 20.60
CA ARG A 52 32.90 24.54 20.94
C ARG A 52 33.39 25.38 19.75
N MET A 53 32.87 25.07 18.56
CA MET A 53 33.28 25.66 17.29
C MET A 53 32.07 26.04 16.45
N ALA A 54 32.24 27.02 15.56
CA ALA A 54 31.19 27.37 14.61
C ALA A 54 30.91 26.19 13.66
N PRO A 55 29.63 25.85 13.36
CA PRO A 55 29.29 24.73 12.49
C PRO A 55 30.01 24.75 11.13
N ALA A 56 30.19 25.93 10.55
CA ALA A 56 30.89 26.09 9.27
C ALA A 56 32.39 25.79 9.38
N GLN A 57 33.00 26.08 10.52
CA GLN A 57 34.39 25.71 10.78
C GLN A 57 34.52 24.20 10.96
N ILE A 58 33.58 23.56 11.67
CA ILE A 58 33.53 22.10 11.83
C ILE A 58 33.44 21.41 10.47
N ALA A 59 32.52 21.84 9.61
CA ALA A 59 32.38 21.29 8.26
C ALA A 59 33.68 21.46 7.45
N LYS A 60 34.30 22.64 7.50
CA LYS A 60 35.56 22.90 6.80
C LYS A 60 36.70 22.00 7.26
N GLU A 61 36.95 21.94 8.58
CA GLU A 61 38.02 21.10 9.14
C GLU A 61 37.79 19.62 8.87
N ALA A 62 36.54 19.17 8.92
CA ALA A 62 36.20 17.80 8.57
C ALA A 62 36.46 17.49 7.08
N ALA A 63 36.12 18.41 6.17
CA ALA A 63 36.41 18.24 4.75
C ALA A 63 37.93 18.20 4.48
N GLU A 64 38.73 18.98 5.21
CA GLU A 64 40.20 18.97 5.13
C GLU A 64 40.82 17.68 5.70
N ALA A 65 40.15 17.03 6.66
CA ALA A 65 40.57 15.76 7.25
C ALA A 65 40.23 14.52 6.39
N LEU A 66 39.49 14.68 5.30
CA LEU A 66 39.13 13.59 4.40
C LEU A 66 40.33 13.08 3.60
N PRO A 67 40.33 11.79 3.19
CA PRO A 67 41.40 11.24 2.36
C PRO A 67 41.44 11.94 0.99
N ALA A 68 42.63 12.03 0.39
CA ALA A 68 42.77 12.62 -0.95
C ALA A 68 42.09 11.79 -2.06
N GLN A 69 41.94 10.48 -1.83
CA GLN A 69 41.19 9.58 -2.71
C GLN A 69 39.92 9.16 -1.99
N MET A 70 38.78 9.45 -2.61
CA MET A 70 37.48 8.98 -2.13
C MET A 70 37.34 7.47 -2.34
N PRO A 71 36.61 6.76 -1.46
CA PRO A 71 36.28 5.36 -1.68
C PRO A 71 35.35 5.19 -2.89
N LEU A 72 35.26 3.96 -3.35
CA LEU A 72 34.51 3.59 -4.54
C LEU A 72 33.04 4.01 -4.44
N GLY A 73 32.58 4.84 -5.37
CA GLY A 73 31.19 5.31 -5.43
C GLY A 73 30.92 6.64 -4.76
N VAL A 74 31.89 7.24 -4.07
CA VAL A 74 31.83 8.64 -3.63
C VAL A 74 32.67 9.47 -4.59
N GLU A 75 32.07 10.44 -5.27
CA GLU A 75 32.78 11.34 -6.19
C GLU A 75 33.59 12.37 -5.40
N ARG A 76 32.92 13.07 -4.48
CA ARG A 76 33.53 14.10 -3.64
C ARG A 76 32.66 14.45 -2.44
N ILE A 77 33.28 15.07 -1.44
CA ILE A 77 32.60 15.64 -0.28
C ILE A 77 33.08 17.07 -0.11
N GLU A 78 32.14 18.01 0.03
CA GLU A 78 32.44 19.44 0.07
C GLU A 78 31.79 20.11 1.28
N ALA A 79 32.55 21.00 1.94
CA ALA A 79 32.01 21.85 2.98
C ALA A 79 31.34 23.09 2.35
N VAL A 80 30.03 23.25 2.56
CA VAL A 80 29.25 24.42 2.10
C VAL A 80 28.54 25.02 3.30
N GLY A 81 29.11 26.12 3.81
CA GLY A 81 28.63 26.73 5.05
C GLY A 81 28.67 25.69 6.20
N PRO A 82 27.57 25.46 6.92
CA PRO A 82 27.52 24.53 8.05
C PRO A 82 27.26 23.06 7.67
N TYR A 83 27.36 22.71 6.38
CA TYR A 83 27.07 21.35 5.87
C TYR A 83 28.29 20.70 5.24
N LEU A 84 28.36 19.37 5.36
CA LEU A 84 29.20 18.50 4.54
C LEU A 84 28.31 17.81 3.50
N ASN A 85 28.44 18.21 2.24
CA ASN A 85 27.67 17.69 1.13
C ASN A 85 28.43 16.55 0.45
N VAL A 86 27.79 15.41 0.29
CA VAL A 86 28.34 14.21 -0.34
C VAL A 86 27.76 14.07 -1.74
N PHE A 87 28.63 13.92 -2.73
CA PHE A 87 28.28 13.65 -4.12
C PHE A 87 28.67 12.22 -4.45
N ILE A 88 27.71 11.44 -4.92
CA ILE A 88 27.88 10.05 -5.34
C ILE A 88 28.33 10.03 -6.79
N ASP A 89 29.24 9.12 -7.13
CA ASP A 89 29.65 8.92 -8.52
C ASP A 89 28.46 8.38 -9.35
N PRO A 90 27.96 9.16 -10.32
CA PRO A 90 26.77 8.77 -11.10
C PRO A 90 27.04 7.57 -12.01
N GLU A 91 28.26 7.40 -12.53
CA GLU A 91 28.61 6.27 -13.38
C GLU A 91 28.70 4.99 -12.55
N TYR A 92 29.32 5.07 -11.38
CA TYR A 92 29.35 3.96 -10.44
C TYR A 92 27.93 3.56 -10.02
N GLN A 93 27.10 4.53 -9.63
CA GLN A 93 25.72 4.29 -9.20
C GLN A 93 24.88 3.67 -10.32
N ALA A 94 24.99 4.20 -11.55
CA ALA A 94 24.28 3.67 -12.70
C ALA A 94 24.67 2.22 -13.03
N ARG A 95 25.98 1.93 -13.11
CA ARG A 95 26.48 0.57 -13.38
C ARG A 95 26.00 -0.42 -12.32
N ARG A 96 26.02 -0.03 -11.05
CA ARG A 96 25.58 -0.87 -9.93
C ARG A 96 24.07 -1.11 -9.94
N LEU A 97 23.28 -0.05 -10.10
CA LEU A 97 21.82 -0.14 -10.14
C LEU A 97 21.35 -0.98 -11.33
N LEU A 98 21.90 -0.73 -12.52
CA LEU A 98 21.56 -1.52 -13.71
C LEU A 98 21.99 -2.97 -13.56
N GLY A 99 23.17 -3.23 -13.01
CA GLY A 99 23.62 -4.59 -12.70
C GLY A 99 22.66 -5.31 -11.74
N GLU A 100 22.24 -4.65 -10.66
CA GLU A 100 21.30 -5.21 -9.68
C GLU A 100 19.91 -5.47 -10.28
N ILE A 101 19.41 -4.55 -11.11
CA ILE A 101 18.14 -4.73 -11.83
C ILE A 101 18.22 -5.93 -12.77
N LEU A 102 19.30 -6.07 -13.54
CA LEU A 102 19.48 -7.16 -14.49
C LEU A 102 19.67 -8.51 -13.78
N GLU A 103 20.36 -8.53 -12.65
CA GLU A 103 20.58 -9.74 -11.85
C GLU A 103 19.28 -10.21 -11.16
N LYS A 104 18.53 -9.27 -10.56
CA LYS A 104 17.33 -9.60 -9.77
C LYS A 104 16.05 -9.73 -10.60
N GLY A 105 15.98 -9.08 -11.76
CA GLY A 105 14.81 -9.12 -12.64
C GLY A 105 13.52 -8.71 -11.91
N GLU A 106 12.50 -9.57 -11.94
CA GLU A 106 11.21 -9.37 -11.27
C GLU A 106 11.32 -9.27 -9.73
N LEU A 107 12.44 -9.71 -9.16
CA LEU A 107 12.73 -9.65 -7.72
C LEU A 107 13.56 -8.41 -7.35
N PHE A 108 13.60 -7.38 -8.19
CA PHE A 108 14.26 -6.11 -7.86
C PHE A 108 13.36 -5.20 -7.00
N GLY A 109 13.92 -4.67 -5.91
CA GLY A 109 13.22 -3.79 -4.97
C GLY A 109 12.47 -4.40 -3.77
N PRO A 110 12.54 -5.71 -3.43
CA PRO A 110 11.88 -6.22 -2.24
C PRO A 110 12.59 -5.74 -0.98
N SER A 111 11.88 -5.79 0.13
CA SER A 111 12.39 -5.52 1.47
C SER A 111 11.91 -6.60 2.43
N ASP A 112 12.62 -6.79 3.52
CA ASP A 112 12.30 -7.69 4.63
C ASP A 112 11.61 -6.96 5.80
N ILE A 113 11.19 -5.70 5.62
CA ILE A 113 10.52 -4.89 6.65
C ILE A 113 9.27 -5.58 7.25
N GLY A 114 8.61 -6.44 6.47
CA GLY A 114 7.49 -7.24 6.93
C GLY A 114 7.85 -8.32 7.93
N GLU A 115 9.08 -8.85 7.89
CA GLU A 115 9.59 -9.89 8.81
C GLU A 115 8.64 -11.11 8.94
N GLY A 116 7.89 -11.44 7.89
CA GLY A 116 6.86 -12.50 7.92
C GLY A 116 5.64 -12.18 8.78
N LYS A 117 5.46 -10.93 9.22
CA LYS A 117 4.27 -10.49 9.97
C LYS A 117 3.03 -10.71 9.14
N LYS A 118 1.99 -11.23 9.79
CA LYS A 118 0.71 -11.56 9.16
C LYS A 118 -0.15 -10.32 9.02
N VAL A 119 -0.69 -10.10 7.82
CA VAL A 119 -1.61 -9.00 7.52
C VAL A 119 -2.86 -9.57 6.87
N VAL A 120 -4.02 -9.26 7.45
CA VAL A 120 -5.33 -9.63 6.87
C VAL A 120 -5.87 -8.43 6.11
N LEU A 121 -6.18 -8.64 4.83
CA LEU A 121 -6.68 -7.61 3.92
C LEU A 121 -8.07 -8.02 3.44
N ASP A 122 -9.08 -7.30 3.91
CA ASP A 122 -10.46 -7.42 3.45
C ASP A 122 -10.69 -6.41 2.32
N PHE A 123 -11.03 -6.91 1.13
CA PHE A 123 -11.32 -6.07 -0.03
C PHE A 123 -12.23 -6.77 -1.04
N SER A 124 -12.71 -6.01 -2.02
CA SER A 124 -13.81 -6.39 -2.93
C SER A 124 -15.15 -6.42 -2.19
N SER A 125 -15.37 -7.44 -1.36
CA SER A 125 -16.50 -7.64 -0.45
C SER A 125 -17.85 -7.21 -1.05
N PRO A 126 -18.22 -7.74 -2.24
CA PRO A 126 -19.46 -7.38 -2.90
C PRO A 126 -20.66 -8.03 -2.21
N ASN A 127 -21.83 -7.43 -2.43
CA ASN A 127 -23.11 -8.07 -2.11
C ASN A 127 -23.53 -8.96 -3.29
N ILE A 128 -23.70 -10.27 -3.05
CA ILE A 128 -23.94 -11.23 -4.14
C ILE A 128 -25.36 -11.13 -4.75
N ALA A 129 -26.29 -10.44 -4.08
CA ALA A 129 -27.63 -10.16 -4.60
C ALA A 129 -27.68 -8.88 -5.45
N LYS A 130 -26.54 -8.23 -5.71
CA LYS A 130 -26.45 -7.02 -6.53
C LYS A 130 -25.36 -7.16 -7.61
N PRO A 131 -25.53 -6.53 -8.79
CA PRO A 131 -24.50 -6.49 -9.80
C PRO A 131 -23.18 -5.94 -9.28
N PHE A 132 -22.07 -6.47 -9.80
CA PHE A 132 -20.75 -5.93 -9.52
C PHE A 132 -20.53 -4.58 -10.23
N GLY A 133 -20.63 -3.48 -9.48
CA GLY A 133 -20.39 -2.13 -9.99
C GLY A 133 -18.97 -1.57 -9.78
N VAL A 134 -18.74 -0.36 -10.30
CA VAL A 134 -17.45 0.39 -10.20
C VAL A 134 -17.00 0.60 -8.75
N GLY A 135 -17.93 0.71 -7.80
CA GLY A 135 -17.62 0.80 -6.37
C GLY A 135 -16.84 -0.42 -5.86
N HIS A 136 -17.25 -1.62 -6.23
CA HIS A 136 -16.56 -2.87 -5.86
C HIS A 136 -15.24 -3.02 -6.61
N LEU A 137 -15.19 -2.58 -7.88
CA LEU A 137 -13.95 -2.59 -8.66
C LEU A 137 -12.85 -1.79 -7.96
N ARG A 138 -13.16 -0.60 -7.43
CA ARG A 138 -12.21 0.24 -6.70
C ARG A 138 -11.61 -0.49 -5.49
N SER A 139 -12.46 -1.08 -4.64
CA SER A 139 -12.00 -1.86 -3.49
C SER A 139 -11.12 -3.03 -3.94
N THR A 140 -11.54 -3.71 -5.00
CA THR A 140 -10.83 -4.88 -5.56
C THR A 140 -9.42 -4.53 -6.02
N VAL A 141 -9.25 -3.51 -6.87
CA VAL A 141 -7.94 -3.17 -7.44
C VAL A 141 -7.01 -2.57 -6.39
N ILE A 142 -7.52 -1.74 -5.48
CA ILE A 142 -6.71 -1.14 -4.41
C ILE A 142 -6.24 -2.22 -3.44
N GLY A 143 -7.16 -3.04 -2.94
CA GLY A 143 -6.82 -4.12 -2.00
C GLY A 143 -5.86 -5.13 -2.60
N HIS A 144 -6.04 -5.49 -3.87
CA HIS A 144 -5.10 -6.36 -4.58
C HIS A 144 -3.70 -5.73 -4.72
N SER A 145 -3.63 -4.45 -5.11
CA SER A 145 -2.35 -3.73 -5.23
C SER A 145 -1.63 -3.64 -3.87
N VAL A 146 -2.34 -3.27 -2.81
CA VAL A 146 -1.80 -3.22 -1.45
C VAL A 146 -1.28 -4.60 -1.00
N ALA A 147 -2.06 -5.66 -1.25
CA ALA A 147 -1.64 -7.02 -0.91
C ALA A 147 -0.35 -7.45 -1.64
N ASN A 148 -0.20 -7.05 -2.90
CA ASN A 148 1.00 -7.36 -3.69
C ASN A 148 2.21 -6.56 -3.20
N ILE A 149 2.05 -5.27 -2.88
CA ILE A 149 3.10 -4.45 -2.29
C ILE A 149 3.54 -5.04 -0.95
N LEU A 150 2.61 -5.37 -0.05
CA LEU A 150 2.94 -5.95 1.26
C LEU A 150 3.60 -7.33 1.13
N SER A 151 3.11 -8.19 0.24
CA SER A 151 3.75 -9.49 -0.03
C SER A 151 5.20 -9.31 -0.52
N PHE A 152 5.42 -8.32 -1.40
CA PHE A 152 6.74 -7.98 -1.93
C PHE A 152 7.69 -7.38 -0.87
N LEU A 153 7.12 -6.76 0.17
CA LEU A 153 7.83 -6.22 1.33
C LEU A 153 7.96 -7.25 2.48
N GLY A 154 7.70 -8.54 2.21
CA GLY A 154 7.97 -9.63 3.16
C GLY A 154 6.87 -9.89 4.20
N TYR A 155 5.64 -9.41 3.98
CA TYR A 155 4.49 -9.73 4.85
C TYR A 155 3.77 -11.01 4.40
N ASP A 156 3.25 -11.79 5.36
CA ASP A 156 2.33 -12.91 5.11
C ASP A 156 0.90 -12.36 4.95
N CYS A 157 0.47 -12.15 3.70
CA CYS A 157 -0.80 -11.51 3.37
C CYS A 157 -1.95 -12.52 3.19
N ILE A 158 -2.93 -12.47 4.10
CA ILE A 158 -4.21 -13.18 3.98
C ILE A 158 -5.21 -12.26 3.29
N ARG A 159 -5.64 -12.63 2.09
CA ARG A 159 -6.63 -11.88 1.31
C ARG A 159 -8.03 -12.45 1.60
N VAL A 160 -8.92 -11.61 2.10
CA VAL A 160 -10.30 -11.98 2.48
C VAL A 160 -11.26 -11.25 1.56
N ASN A 161 -12.24 -11.99 1.06
CA ASN A 161 -13.42 -11.44 0.39
C ASN A 161 -14.61 -11.65 1.31
N HIS A 162 -14.95 -10.65 2.11
CA HIS A 162 -16.03 -10.72 3.09
C HIS A 162 -17.36 -10.44 2.39
N LEU A 163 -17.89 -11.47 1.75
CA LEU A 163 -19.10 -11.37 0.94
C LEU A 163 -20.25 -10.80 1.77
N GLY A 164 -21.02 -9.90 1.16
CA GLY A 164 -22.30 -9.44 1.71
C GLY A 164 -23.38 -10.50 1.50
N ASP A 165 -23.22 -11.65 2.15
CA ASP A 165 -23.98 -12.88 1.93
C ASP A 165 -25.05 -13.17 2.99
N TRP A 166 -25.29 -12.21 3.89
CA TRP A 166 -26.31 -12.31 4.94
C TRP A 166 -27.23 -11.08 4.98
N GLY A 167 -28.55 -11.30 5.04
CA GLY A 167 -29.57 -10.25 5.16
C GLY A 167 -30.81 -10.44 4.29
N THR A 168 -31.79 -9.54 4.43
CA THR A 168 -33.11 -9.63 3.76
C THR A 168 -33.03 -9.65 2.24
N GLN A 169 -31.93 -9.19 1.63
CA GLN A 169 -31.69 -9.33 0.20
C GLN A 169 -31.75 -10.79 -0.29
N PHE A 170 -31.35 -11.75 0.55
CA PHE A 170 -31.48 -13.18 0.26
C PHE A 170 -32.92 -13.66 0.37
N GLY A 171 -33.66 -13.15 1.36
CA GLY A 171 -35.09 -13.40 1.47
C GLY A 171 -35.84 -12.96 0.21
N PHE A 172 -35.47 -11.84 -0.40
CA PHE A 172 -36.08 -11.41 -1.67
C PHE A 172 -35.73 -12.33 -2.84
N VAL A 173 -34.49 -12.82 -2.92
CA VAL A 173 -34.13 -13.83 -3.94
C VAL A 173 -34.94 -15.11 -3.72
N TRP A 174 -35.04 -15.58 -2.47
CA TRP A 174 -35.80 -16.77 -2.10
C TRP A 174 -37.29 -16.63 -2.42
N ALA A 175 -37.92 -15.52 -2.01
CA ALA A 175 -39.31 -15.23 -2.34
C ALA A 175 -39.52 -15.23 -3.87
N GLY A 176 -38.54 -14.74 -4.63
CA GLY A 176 -38.57 -14.81 -6.09
C GLY A 176 -38.54 -16.24 -6.63
N CYS A 177 -37.74 -17.13 -6.03
CA CYS A 177 -37.72 -18.56 -6.36
C CYS A 177 -39.06 -19.24 -6.07
N GLU A 178 -39.71 -18.91 -4.95
CA GLU A 178 -41.03 -19.47 -4.59
C GLU A 178 -42.14 -18.99 -5.54
N LEU A 179 -42.08 -17.72 -5.95
CA LEU A 179 -43.10 -17.11 -6.82
C LEU A 179 -42.95 -17.46 -8.30
N TRP A 180 -41.71 -17.53 -8.78
CA TRP A 180 -41.43 -17.62 -10.22
C TRP A 180 -40.56 -18.82 -10.61
N GLY A 181 -40.24 -19.69 -9.65
CA GLY A 181 -39.38 -20.84 -9.84
C GLY A 181 -37.90 -20.50 -9.71
N ARG A 182 -37.11 -21.52 -9.37
CA ARG A 182 -35.64 -21.42 -9.34
C ARG A 182 -35.11 -21.28 -10.76
N PRO A 183 -34.07 -20.44 -10.97
CA PRO A 183 -33.46 -20.33 -12.28
C PRO A 183 -32.80 -21.66 -12.64
N GLN A 184 -32.86 -22.02 -13.94
CA GLN A 184 -32.21 -23.25 -14.42
C GLN A 184 -30.69 -23.15 -14.40
N GLU A 185 -30.16 -21.94 -14.53
CA GLU A 185 -28.74 -21.63 -14.42
C GLU A 185 -28.42 -21.02 -13.05
N SER A 186 -27.34 -21.48 -12.43
CA SER A 186 -26.82 -20.91 -11.18
C SER A 186 -25.86 -19.74 -11.45
N SER A 187 -26.37 -18.69 -12.11
CA SER A 187 -25.61 -17.47 -12.42
C SER A 187 -25.98 -16.31 -11.49
N VAL A 188 -25.05 -15.38 -11.26
CA VAL A 188 -25.30 -14.16 -10.47
C VAL A 188 -26.38 -13.32 -11.13
N GLU A 189 -26.39 -13.27 -12.46
CA GLU A 189 -27.37 -12.55 -13.27
C GLU A 189 -28.79 -13.06 -13.02
N ALA A 190 -28.96 -14.39 -12.93
CA ALA A 190 -30.26 -14.99 -12.65
C ALA A 190 -30.75 -14.67 -11.22
N LEU A 191 -29.85 -14.68 -10.24
CA LEU A 191 -30.18 -14.31 -8.86
C LEU A 191 -30.50 -12.81 -8.74
N VAL A 192 -29.76 -11.96 -9.45
CA VAL A 192 -30.02 -10.52 -9.54
C VAL A 192 -31.37 -10.23 -10.17
N GLU A 193 -31.76 -10.97 -11.21
CA GLU A 193 -33.07 -10.78 -11.84
C GLU A 193 -34.22 -11.16 -10.89
N LEU A 194 -34.08 -12.27 -10.15
CA LEU A 194 -35.05 -12.63 -9.11
C LEU A 194 -35.12 -11.56 -8.02
N TYR A 195 -33.97 -11.09 -7.53
CA TYR A 195 -33.92 -9.99 -6.57
C TYR A 195 -34.65 -8.75 -7.10
N ARG A 196 -34.35 -8.33 -8.34
CA ARG A 196 -34.95 -7.16 -8.98
C ARG A 196 -36.46 -7.28 -9.10
N ARG A 197 -36.96 -8.45 -9.53
CA ARG A 197 -38.40 -8.75 -9.64
C ARG A 197 -39.08 -8.72 -8.28
N SER A 198 -38.50 -9.34 -7.26
CA SER A 198 -39.03 -9.33 -5.90
C SER A 198 -39.08 -7.92 -5.31
N THR A 199 -38.04 -7.11 -5.52
CA THR A 199 -38.03 -5.72 -5.04
C THR A 199 -39.01 -4.83 -5.80
N ALA A 200 -39.22 -5.07 -7.10
CA ALA A 200 -40.22 -4.34 -7.87
C ALA A 200 -41.64 -4.67 -7.41
N LEU A 201 -41.92 -5.95 -7.13
CA LEU A 201 -43.20 -6.38 -6.56
C LEU A 201 -43.43 -5.74 -5.19
N LYS A 202 -42.41 -5.70 -4.33
CA LYS A 202 -42.47 -5.01 -3.03
C LYS A 202 -42.88 -3.54 -3.20
N GLU A 203 -42.20 -2.81 -4.07
CA GLU A 203 -42.50 -1.39 -4.30
C GLU A 203 -43.92 -1.19 -4.86
N ALA A 204 -44.38 -2.09 -5.73
CA ALA A 204 -45.74 -2.06 -6.24
C ALA A 204 -46.77 -2.31 -5.13
N GLN A 205 -46.55 -3.32 -4.27
CA GLN A 205 -47.39 -3.62 -3.10
C GLN A 205 -47.46 -2.43 -2.13
N GLU A 206 -46.35 -1.76 -1.85
CA GLU A 206 -46.30 -0.57 -0.99
C GLU A 206 -47.05 0.63 -1.59
N LYS A 207 -46.99 0.81 -2.92
CA LYS A 207 -47.65 1.92 -3.64
C LYS A 207 -49.07 1.60 -4.10
N GLN A 208 -49.53 0.36 -3.91
CA GLN A 208 -50.80 -0.16 -4.46
C GLN A 208 -50.91 0.00 -5.99
N THR A 209 -49.78 -0.12 -6.70
CA THR A 209 -49.69 0.00 -8.17
C THR A 209 -49.42 -1.35 -8.84
N LEU A 210 -50.33 -2.31 -8.65
CA LEU A 210 -50.15 -3.71 -9.08
C LEU A 210 -50.81 -3.93 -10.45
N SER A 211 -50.28 -4.88 -11.23
CA SER A 211 -50.97 -5.39 -12.42
C SER A 211 -51.95 -6.52 -12.08
N ALA A 212 -52.86 -6.85 -13.02
CA ALA A 212 -53.96 -7.82 -12.83
C ALA A 212 -53.55 -9.26 -12.45
N GLY A 213 -52.26 -9.59 -12.45
CA GLY A 213 -51.72 -10.85 -11.91
C GLY A 213 -50.96 -10.69 -10.58
N GLU A 214 -50.41 -9.51 -10.32
CA GLU A 214 -49.57 -9.23 -9.16
C GLU A 214 -50.37 -8.97 -7.89
N GLU A 215 -51.61 -8.44 -7.98
CA GLU A 215 -52.50 -8.25 -6.83
C GLU A 215 -52.81 -9.56 -6.06
N LYS A 216 -52.69 -10.71 -6.74
CA LYS A 216 -52.98 -12.02 -6.16
C LYS A 216 -51.73 -12.71 -5.59
N LEU A 217 -50.54 -12.15 -5.80
CA LEU A 217 -49.31 -12.70 -5.25
C LEU A 217 -49.21 -12.37 -3.75
N PRO A 218 -48.67 -13.27 -2.92
CA PRO A 218 -48.48 -13.03 -1.49
C PRO A 218 -47.54 -11.85 -1.22
N ASP A 219 -47.56 -11.32 0.01
CA ASP A 219 -46.69 -10.21 0.42
C ASP A 219 -45.22 -10.65 0.37
N VAL A 220 -44.47 -10.07 -0.57
CA VAL A 220 -43.08 -10.47 -0.83
C VAL A 220 -42.13 -10.05 0.29
N ASN A 221 -42.49 -9.01 1.05
CA ASN A 221 -41.70 -8.52 2.18
C ASN A 221 -41.88 -9.43 3.41
N GLU A 222 -43.10 -9.93 3.64
CA GLU A 222 -43.35 -10.97 4.66
C GLU A 222 -42.64 -12.28 4.30
N MET A 223 -42.72 -12.72 3.04
CA MET A 223 -41.99 -13.92 2.57
C MET A 223 -40.48 -13.79 2.80
N ALA A 224 -39.89 -12.66 2.42
CA ALA A 224 -38.46 -12.42 2.58
C ALA A 224 -38.02 -12.41 4.05
N ARG A 225 -38.85 -11.89 4.95
CA ARG A 225 -38.60 -11.89 6.41
C ARG A 225 -38.77 -13.27 7.01
N ALA A 226 -39.81 -14.01 6.62
CA ALA A 226 -40.07 -15.36 7.10
C ALA A 226 -38.88 -16.29 6.80
N TYR A 227 -38.36 -16.24 5.57
CA TYR A 227 -37.16 -16.99 5.20
C TYR A 227 -35.93 -16.64 6.06
N PHE A 228 -35.76 -15.36 6.40
CA PHE A 228 -34.66 -14.94 7.25
C PHE A 228 -34.79 -15.49 8.68
N VAL A 229 -36.01 -15.48 9.24
CA VAL A 229 -36.30 -16.07 10.56
C VAL A 229 -36.07 -17.59 10.55
N ASP A 230 -36.45 -18.27 9.47
CA ASP A 230 -36.23 -19.70 9.31
C ASP A 230 -34.73 -20.07 9.21
N LEU A 231 -33.89 -19.18 8.67
CA LEU A 231 -32.44 -19.39 8.60
C LEU A 231 -31.71 -19.22 9.95
N GLU A 232 -32.32 -18.52 10.91
CA GLU A 232 -31.74 -18.29 12.24
C GLU A 232 -32.05 -19.43 13.25
N ASN A 233 -32.97 -20.33 12.92
CA ASN A 233 -33.43 -21.43 13.79
C ASN A 233 -33.03 -22.80 13.26
#